data_AF-A0A6G0TQV0-F1
#
_entry.id   AF-A0A6G0TQV0-F1
#
_cell.length_a   1.000
_cell.length_b   1.000
_cell.length_c   1.000
_cell.angle_alpha   90.00
_cell.angle_beta   90.00
_cell.angle_gamma   90.00
#
_symmetry.space_group_name_H-M   'P 1'
#
loop_
_entity.id
_entity.type
_entity.pdbx_description
1 polymer ?
#
loop_
_entity_poly.entity_id
_entity_poly.type
_entity_poly.pdbx_seq_one_letter_code
_entity_poly.pdbx_strand_id
1 'polypeptide(L)'
;MLNYLKKNKSDPDKIIDNDVAIKLSKGNQSSSNNKYEKISADVDNSSIIDTLNSVELQPRELKQEVNYVYVVLDIGFVLKSKTFIMDLVKKELLENHWKPPSCYNYPFSTHKKNGYIEKRYVKKDHLDKYEWLVSSKSEGVGYLETHNKNIYHKNSIQDGKAFLNNYYNPKNEGHRDDGSLFDDSDTPSENKGNFREFLNFRISAGDETLKNHLLTTQSRATYISKTTQNELIFIMGNLILKKVLDRVKQSKCYSVIFYETTDLSKISQLVTVIRYVYENEVFEDFIGFLDCHQDNYSNTGREVKPKITGELISKSVINILDKFGLPLDKCVEIATDGCSVMLSEKCGAVNIMLRVK
;
A
#
# COMPACT_ATOMS: atom_id res chain seq x y z
N MET A 1 5.34 -10.60 -11.66
CA MET A 1 6.72 -11.12 -11.83
C MET A 1 7.53 -10.33 -12.87
N LEU A 2 6.93 -9.82 -13.95
CA LEU A 2 7.62 -8.99 -14.98
C LEU A 2 8.04 -7.57 -14.53
N ASN A 3 7.49 -7.03 -13.44
CA ASN A 3 7.94 -5.77 -12.85
C ASN A 3 9.18 -5.90 -11.94
N TYR A 4 9.68 -7.11 -11.71
CA TYR A 4 10.78 -7.38 -10.78
C TYR A 4 12.18 -7.16 -11.41
N LEU A 5 12.28 -6.94 -12.74
CA LEU A 5 13.57 -6.90 -13.45
C LEU A 5 13.96 -5.53 -14.05
N LYS A 6 13.19 -4.45 -13.84
CA LYS A 6 13.44 -3.16 -14.53
C LYS A 6 13.87 -1.96 -13.70
N LYS A 7 14.19 -2.10 -12.41
CA LYS A 7 14.59 -0.92 -11.61
C LYS A 7 15.77 -1.18 -10.66
N ASN A 8 16.92 -1.47 -11.26
CA ASN A 8 18.22 -1.19 -10.64
C ASN A 8 18.98 -0.21 -11.55
N LYS A 9 18.86 1.09 -11.25
CA LYS A 9 19.84 2.15 -11.53
C LYS A 9 19.33 3.50 -11.01
N SER A 10 19.49 3.73 -9.72
CA SER A 10 19.83 5.05 -9.17
C SER A 10 20.18 4.87 -7.69
N ASP A 11 21.49 4.98 -7.46
CA ASP A 11 22.23 5.00 -6.20
C ASP A 11 21.55 5.84 -5.08
N PRO A 12 21.25 5.28 -3.89
CA PRO A 12 20.67 6.03 -2.77
C PRO A 12 21.68 6.88 -1.96
N ASP A 13 22.99 6.73 -2.19
CA ASP A 13 24.03 7.27 -1.29
C ASP A 13 24.46 8.72 -1.58
N LYS A 14 23.55 9.58 -2.04
CA LYS A 14 23.82 11.03 -2.18
C LYS A 14 22.79 11.91 -1.50
N ILE A 15 22.63 11.73 -0.19
CA ILE A 15 22.21 12.84 0.68
C ILE A 15 23.25 12.94 1.80
N ILE A 16 24.25 13.77 1.50
CA ILE A 16 25.41 14.10 2.32
C ILE A 16 24.95 14.75 3.63
N ASP A 17 25.37 14.14 4.73
CA ASP A 17 25.57 14.72 6.05
C ASP A 17 26.25 16.09 5.97
N ASN A 18 25.75 17.07 6.71
CA ASN A 18 26.58 18.12 7.30
C ASN A 18 25.84 18.75 8.48
N ASP A 19 26.06 18.15 9.65
CA ASP A 19 26.03 18.83 10.94
C ASP A 19 26.94 20.07 10.93
N VAL A 20 26.45 21.22 11.42
CA VAL A 20 27.24 22.16 12.25
C VAL A 20 26.28 22.96 13.14
N ALA A 21 26.35 22.71 14.45
CA ALA A 21 25.80 23.57 15.50
C ALA A 21 26.56 24.90 15.61
N ILE A 22 25.91 26.02 15.96
CA ILE A 22 26.45 27.15 16.77
C ILE A 22 25.30 28.04 17.33
N LYS A 23 25.49 28.43 18.59
CA LYS A 23 24.64 29.16 19.58
C LYS A 23 24.24 30.60 19.23
N LEU A 24 23.19 31.10 19.92
CA LEU A 24 23.13 32.36 20.73
C LEU A 24 21.85 32.32 21.64
N SER A 25 21.95 32.06 22.97
CA SER A 25 21.76 32.98 24.13
C SER A 25 20.79 34.17 23.89
N LYS A 26 19.80 34.57 24.71
CA LYS A 26 19.43 34.56 26.15
C LYS A 26 17.87 34.64 26.21
N GLY A 27 17.09 34.44 27.27
CA GLY A 27 17.28 34.18 28.70
C GLY A 27 15.92 33.92 29.39
N ASN A 28 15.98 33.15 30.48
CA ASN A 28 15.20 33.09 31.73
C ASN A 28 13.66 33.26 31.83
N GLN A 29 13.12 32.28 32.61
CA GLN A 29 12.00 32.31 33.58
C GLN A 29 10.56 32.38 32.98
N SER A 30 9.56 31.60 33.39
CA SER A 30 9.32 30.80 34.60
C SER A 30 8.05 29.93 34.47
N SER A 31 7.98 28.85 35.25
CA SER A 31 6.82 28.33 36.02
C SER A 31 5.48 27.96 35.32
N SER A 32 5.21 26.65 35.27
CA SER A 32 4.01 25.95 35.78
C SER A 32 2.62 26.61 35.68
N ASN A 33 1.70 25.97 34.95
CA ASN A 33 0.59 25.19 35.55
C ASN A 33 -0.42 24.72 34.50
N ASN A 34 -0.78 23.44 34.60
CA ASN A 34 -1.96 22.84 34.02
C ASN A 34 -3.23 23.53 34.52
N LYS A 35 -4.12 23.91 33.61
CA LYS A 35 -5.56 23.90 33.87
C LYS A 35 -6.33 23.67 32.57
N TYR A 36 -6.99 22.53 32.52
CA TYR A 36 -8.04 22.23 31.58
C TYR A 36 -9.21 23.19 31.80
N GLU A 37 -9.60 23.94 30.78
CA GLU A 37 -10.93 24.53 30.67
C GLU A 37 -11.54 24.09 29.33
N LYS A 38 -12.62 23.31 29.43
CA LYS A 38 -13.56 23.05 28.34
C LYS A 38 -14.11 24.39 27.88
N ILE A 39 -13.88 24.75 26.62
CA ILE A 39 -14.66 25.77 25.93
C ILE A 39 -15.37 25.08 24.78
N SER A 40 -16.70 24.92 24.93
CA SER A 40 -17.61 24.67 23.83
C SER A 40 -17.55 25.86 22.87
N ALA A 41 -17.25 25.60 21.61
CA ALA A 41 -17.52 26.53 20.54
C ALA A 41 -18.32 25.78 19.49
N ASP A 42 -19.65 25.84 19.66
CA ASP A 42 -20.59 25.67 18.57
C ASP A 42 -20.23 26.71 17.49
N VAL A 43 -19.67 26.23 16.37
CA VAL A 43 -19.65 26.97 15.11
C VAL A 43 -20.32 26.06 14.10
N ASP A 44 -21.44 26.57 13.58
CA ASP A 44 -22.42 25.89 12.75
C ASP A 44 -21.79 25.42 11.42
N ASN A 45 -21.51 24.12 11.31
CA ASN A 45 -20.89 23.49 10.13
C ASN A 45 -21.86 23.27 8.96
N SER A 46 -23.14 23.66 9.08
CA SER A 46 -24.12 23.46 8.00
C SER A 46 -23.88 24.38 6.79
N SER A 47 -23.35 25.59 7.00
CA SER A 47 -23.20 26.58 5.90
C SER A 47 -22.18 26.20 4.83
N ILE A 48 -21.13 25.44 5.18
CA ILE A 48 -20.07 25.04 4.24
C ILE A 48 -20.57 23.92 3.31
N ILE A 49 -21.44 23.04 3.83
CA ILE A 49 -21.93 21.85 3.14
C ILE A 49 -23.09 22.20 2.19
N ASP A 50 -23.95 23.13 2.56
CA ASP A 50 -25.07 23.57 1.70
C ASP A 50 -24.60 24.29 0.43
N THR A 51 -23.43 24.93 0.49
CA THR A 51 -22.80 25.62 -0.66
C THR A 51 -22.27 24.63 -1.70
N LEU A 52 -21.82 23.43 -1.30
CA LEU A 52 -21.27 22.43 -2.23
C LEU A 52 -22.36 21.64 -2.98
N ASN A 53 -23.56 21.53 -2.42
CA ASN A 53 -24.64 20.68 -2.94
C ASN A 53 -25.63 21.39 -3.88
N SER A 54 -25.54 22.71 -4.06
CA SER A 54 -26.59 23.52 -4.72
C SER A 54 -26.19 24.14 -6.07
N VAL A 55 -25.07 23.74 -6.67
CA VAL A 55 -24.53 24.42 -7.87
C VAL A 55 -25.24 24.02 -9.16
N GLU A 56 -26.26 24.80 -9.52
CA GLU A 56 -26.55 25.17 -10.89
C GLU A 56 -26.77 26.69 -10.84
N LEU A 57 -25.95 27.55 -11.50
CA LEU A 57 -26.26 28.94 -11.98
C LEU A 57 -25.04 29.83 -12.35
N GLN A 58 -25.37 31.08 -12.77
CA GLN A 58 -24.78 32.03 -13.75
C GLN A 58 -23.38 32.66 -13.46
N PRO A 59 -22.72 33.30 -14.48
CA PRO A 59 -21.26 33.55 -14.53
C PRO A 59 -20.61 34.45 -13.47
N ARG A 60 -21.36 35.18 -12.65
CA ARG A 60 -20.80 36.18 -11.71
C ARG A 60 -20.63 35.63 -10.28
N GLU A 61 -21.44 34.65 -9.90
CA GLU A 61 -21.37 33.95 -8.58
C GLU A 61 -20.21 32.93 -8.54
N LEU A 62 -19.87 32.36 -9.71
CA LEU A 62 -18.76 31.43 -9.92
C LEU A 62 -17.40 31.91 -9.35
N LYS A 63 -17.06 33.20 -9.41
CA LYS A 63 -15.74 33.67 -8.93
C LYS A 63 -15.62 33.64 -7.41
N GLN A 64 -16.72 33.82 -6.69
CA GLN A 64 -16.71 33.93 -5.23
C GLN A 64 -16.73 32.54 -4.59
N GLU A 65 -17.52 31.62 -5.16
CA GLU A 65 -17.55 30.21 -4.74
C GLU A 65 -16.25 29.48 -5.09
N VAL A 66 -15.70 29.65 -6.29
CA VAL A 66 -14.42 29.04 -6.66
C VAL A 66 -13.31 29.43 -5.68
N ASN A 67 -13.27 30.70 -5.28
CA ASN A 67 -12.29 31.17 -4.30
C ASN A 67 -12.55 30.58 -2.89
N TYR A 68 -13.81 30.40 -2.50
CA TYR A 68 -14.18 29.78 -1.24
C TYR A 68 -13.83 28.28 -1.19
N VAL A 69 -14.16 27.53 -2.24
CA VAL A 69 -13.81 26.11 -2.38
C VAL A 69 -12.28 25.92 -2.31
N TYR A 70 -11.52 26.78 -2.99
CA TYR A 70 -10.06 26.76 -2.91
C TYR A 70 -9.51 27.05 -1.51
N VAL A 71 -10.18 27.90 -0.73
CA VAL A 71 -9.82 28.16 0.68
C VAL A 71 -10.11 26.93 1.54
N VAL A 72 -11.21 26.22 1.28
CA VAL A 72 -11.57 24.98 1.99
C VAL A 72 -10.60 23.84 1.63
N LEU A 73 -10.17 23.75 0.37
CA LEU A 73 -9.24 22.72 -0.11
C LEU A 73 -7.75 23.09 0.08
N ASP A 74 -7.47 24.21 0.75
CA ASP A 74 -6.12 24.56 1.19
C ASP A 74 -5.79 23.81 2.50
N ILE A 75 -4.84 22.89 2.42
CA ILE A 75 -4.45 22.04 3.55
C ILE A 75 -4.03 22.83 4.80
N GLY A 76 -3.42 24.00 4.66
CA GLY A 76 -3.01 24.78 5.82
C GLY A 76 -4.18 25.45 6.55
N PHE A 77 -5.27 25.79 5.85
CA PHE A 77 -6.50 26.24 6.49
C PHE A 77 -7.18 25.10 7.24
N VAL A 78 -7.27 23.92 6.62
CA VAL A 78 -7.84 22.71 7.23
C VAL A 78 -7.04 22.28 8.48
N LEU A 79 -5.71 22.35 8.44
CA LEU A 79 -4.88 22.02 9.61
C LEU A 79 -5.02 23.06 10.73
N LYS A 80 -5.25 24.33 10.40
CA LYS A 80 -5.44 25.41 11.38
C LYS A 80 -6.80 25.37 12.07
N SER A 81 -7.84 24.90 11.39
CA SER A 81 -9.19 24.86 11.96
C SER A 81 -9.30 23.90 13.15
N LYS A 82 -8.37 22.95 13.32
CA LYS A 82 -8.37 21.93 14.39
C LYS A 82 -9.69 21.14 14.48
N THR A 83 -10.49 21.13 13.42
CA THR A 83 -11.78 20.46 13.36
C THR A 83 -11.61 18.98 12.97
N PHE A 84 -12.55 18.14 13.39
CA PHE A 84 -12.65 16.78 12.86
C PHE A 84 -12.94 16.84 11.36
N ILE A 85 -12.14 16.14 10.55
CA ILE A 85 -12.26 16.12 9.09
C ILE A 85 -12.89 14.78 8.69
N MET A 86 -14.05 14.84 8.03
CA MET A 86 -14.73 13.65 7.51
C MET A 86 -13.97 13.06 6.32
N ASP A 87 -14.05 11.73 6.11
CA ASP A 87 -13.28 11.04 5.06
C ASP A 87 -13.58 11.55 3.65
N LEU A 88 -14.79 12.02 3.37
CA LEU A 88 -15.14 12.66 2.10
C LEU A 88 -14.31 13.93 1.85
N VAL A 89 -14.14 14.77 2.88
CA VAL A 89 -13.33 15.99 2.79
C VAL A 89 -11.84 15.63 2.67
N LYS A 90 -11.38 14.56 3.33
CA LYS A 90 -10.00 14.06 3.14
C LYS A 90 -9.77 13.62 1.70
N LYS A 91 -10.72 12.88 1.11
CA LYS A 91 -10.65 12.47 -0.30
C LYS A 91 -10.56 13.68 -1.23
N GLU A 92 -11.46 14.66 -1.07
CA GLU A 92 -11.46 15.89 -1.86
C GLU A 92 -10.17 16.70 -1.68
N LEU A 93 -9.62 16.77 -0.46
CA LEU A 93 -8.34 17.40 -0.22
C LEU A 93 -7.20 16.67 -0.95
N LEU A 94 -7.21 15.34 -0.99
CA LEU A 94 -6.17 14.56 -1.65
C LEU A 94 -6.22 14.70 -3.17
N GLU A 95 -7.42 14.64 -3.75
CA GLU A 95 -7.63 14.69 -5.19
C GLU A 95 -7.57 16.12 -5.75
N ASN A 96 -8.08 17.10 -4.99
CA ASN A 96 -8.37 18.46 -5.46
C ASN A 96 -7.75 19.56 -4.58
N HIS A 97 -6.67 19.27 -3.84
CA HIS A 97 -5.98 20.27 -3.02
C HIS A 97 -5.70 21.58 -3.77
N TRP A 98 -5.73 22.69 -3.04
CA TRP A 98 -5.38 24.00 -3.59
C TRP A 98 -3.99 23.98 -4.24
N LYS A 99 -3.93 24.49 -5.47
CA LYS A 99 -2.68 24.67 -6.23
C LYS A 99 -2.42 26.17 -6.44
N PRO A 100 -1.17 26.63 -6.27
CA PRO A 100 -0.87 28.04 -6.48
C PRO A 100 -1.10 28.46 -7.94
N PRO A 101 -1.69 29.65 -8.18
CA PRO A 101 -1.82 30.20 -9.53
C PRO A 101 -0.45 30.49 -10.15
N SER A 102 -0.40 30.67 -11.47
CA SER A 102 0.85 30.93 -12.21
C SER A 102 1.61 32.19 -11.73
N CYS A 103 0.91 33.17 -11.17
CA CYS A 103 1.48 34.38 -10.61
C CYS A 103 1.83 34.29 -9.11
N TYR A 104 1.77 33.11 -8.50
CA TYR A 104 2.04 32.94 -7.07
C TYR A 104 3.50 33.23 -6.73
N ASN A 105 3.72 34.07 -5.72
CA ASN A 105 5.06 34.37 -5.22
C ASN A 105 5.47 33.31 -4.18
N TYR A 106 6.30 32.36 -4.60
CA TYR A 106 6.74 31.27 -3.73
C TYR A 106 7.72 31.76 -2.65
N PRO A 107 7.65 31.18 -1.44
CA PRO A 107 8.64 31.44 -0.41
C PRO A 107 10.03 30.92 -0.84
N PHE A 108 11.07 31.55 -0.31
CA PHE A 108 12.45 31.13 -0.51
C PHE A 108 13.15 30.87 0.83
N SER A 109 14.16 30.01 0.78
CA SER A 109 15.12 29.81 1.87
C SER A 109 16.48 30.35 1.46
N THR A 110 17.25 30.82 2.43
CA THR A 110 18.62 31.30 2.22
C THR A 110 19.62 30.22 2.61
N HIS A 111 20.57 29.91 1.72
CA HIS A 111 21.59 28.88 1.94
C HIS A 111 22.97 29.50 1.78
N LYS A 112 23.94 29.06 2.60
CA LYS A 112 25.33 29.50 2.47
C LYS A 112 26.11 28.47 1.67
N LYS A 113 26.62 28.86 0.49
CA LYS A 113 27.42 28.00 -0.38
C LYS A 113 28.71 28.73 -0.76
N ASN A 114 29.86 28.13 -0.42
CA ASN A 114 31.19 28.70 -0.67
C ASN A 114 31.33 30.16 -0.16
N GLY A 115 30.72 30.47 0.99
CA GLY A 115 30.77 31.82 1.58
C GLY A 115 29.67 32.78 1.11
N TYR A 116 28.95 32.49 0.02
CA TYR A 116 27.89 33.32 -0.52
C TYR A 116 26.51 32.86 -0.04
N ILE A 117 25.59 33.82 0.16
CA ILE A 117 24.19 33.54 0.49
C ILE A 117 23.41 33.43 -0.83
N GLU A 118 22.92 32.24 -1.15
CA GLU A 118 22.03 31.99 -2.27
C GLU A 118 20.57 31.85 -1.79
N LYS A 119 19.61 32.38 -2.56
CA LYS A 119 18.18 32.16 -2.33
C LYS A 119 17.72 30.96 -3.15
N ARG A 120 17.06 30.01 -2.51
CA ARG A 120 16.42 28.85 -3.16
C ARG A 120 14.92 28.96 -3.03
N TYR A 121 14.23 28.94 -4.16
CA TYR A 121 12.79 29.08 -4.26
C TYR A 121 12.13 27.72 -4.46
N VAL A 122 10.98 27.51 -3.82
CA VAL A 122 10.03 26.50 -4.31
C VAL A 122 9.51 26.97 -5.65
N LYS A 123 9.40 26.08 -6.63
CA LYS A 123 8.90 26.38 -7.98
C LYS A 123 7.68 25.54 -8.26
N LYS A 124 6.82 26.01 -9.17
CA LYS A 124 5.65 25.25 -9.64
C LYS A 124 6.04 23.85 -10.12
N ASP A 125 7.13 23.73 -10.88
CA ASP A 125 7.66 22.45 -11.36
C ASP A 125 7.92 21.42 -10.24
N HIS A 126 8.23 21.86 -9.01
CA HIS A 126 8.38 20.93 -7.90
C HIS A 126 7.03 20.34 -7.47
N LEU A 127 5.96 21.14 -7.47
CA LEU A 127 4.59 20.67 -7.17
C LEU A 127 4.07 19.76 -8.28
N ASP A 128 4.38 20.08 -9.54
CA ASP A 128 3.96 19.28 -10.70
C ASP A 128 4.72 17.93 -10.76
N LYS A 129 5.97 17.89 -10.30
CA LYS A 129 6.80 16.68 -10.29
C LYS A 129 6.48 15.73 -9.13
N TYR A 130 6.06 16.27 -7.99
CA TYR A 130 5.85 15.50 -6.77
C TYR A 130 4.38 15.66 -6.33
N GLU A 131 3.52 14.75 -6.77
CA GLU A 131 2.06 14.80 -6.50
C GLU A 131 1.70 14.85 -5.01
N TRP A 132 2.59 14.36 -4.13
CA TRP A 132 2.43 14.41 -2.68
C TRP A 132 2.83 15.77 -2.06
N LEU A 133 3.39 16.70 -2.83
CA LEU A 133 3.83 18.01 -2.36
C LEU A 133 2.72 19.05 -2.58
N VAL A 134 2.15 19.54 -1.49
CA VAL A 134 1.05 20.52 -1.50
C VAL A 134 1.52 21.86 -0.93
N SER A 135 0.99 22.96 -1.46
CA SER A 135 1.25 24.32 -0.95
C SER A 135 0.04 24.86 -0.20
N SER A 136 0.26 25.79 0.73
CA SER A 136 -0.79 26.51 1.44
C SER A 136 -0.50 28.01 1.43
N LYS A 137 -1.54 28.82 1.25
CA LYS A 137 -1.47 30.29 1.33
C LYS A 137 -1.59 30.79 2.77
N SER A 138 -2.02 29.94 3.70
CA SER A 138 -2.29 30.37 5.07
C SER A 138 -1.03 30.96 5.74
N GLU A 139 -1.15 32.12 6.39
CA GLU A 139 0.01 32.80 7.00
C GLU A 139 0.62 31.95 8.12
N GLY A 140 1.79 31.39 7.85
CA GLY A 140 2.54 30.60 8.81
C GLY A 140 3.89 30.31 8.20
N VAL A 141 4.94 30.50 9.00
CA VAL A 141 6.28 29.97 8.69
C VAL A 141 6.07 28.54 8.24
N GLY A 142 6.45 28.24 6.98
CA GLY A 142 6.16 26.96 6.37
C GLY A 142 6.48 25.85 7.36
N TYR A 143 5.56 24.90 7.52
CA TYR A 143 5.70 23.84 8.52
C TYR A 143 7.07 23.17 8.45
N LEU A 144 7.78 23.21 7.31
CA LEU A 144 9.14 22.70 7.08
C LEU A 144 10.15 22.93 8.23
N GLU A 145 10.23 24.13 8.84
CA GLU A 145 11.15 24.38 9.97
C GLU A 145 10.68 23.71 11.27
N THR A 146 9.37 23.61 11.46
CA THR A 146 8.72 22.85 12.55
C THR A 146 8.73 21.34 12.26
N HIS A 147 8.73 20.94 10.98
CA HIS A 147 8.55 19.58 10.47
C HIS A 147 9.82 18.76 10.67
N ASN A 148 10.99 19.34 10.36
CA ASN A 148 12.29 18.70 10.63
C ASN A 148 12.58 18.53 12.13
N LYS A 149 11.94 19.33 13.00
CA LYS A 149 12.03 19.23 14.46
C LYS A 149 10.93 18.38 15.09
N ASN A 150 9.85 18.10 14.36
CA ASN A 150 8.75 17.31 14.86
C ASN A 150 9.15 15.83 14.88
N ILE A 151 8.98 15.20 16.04
CA ILE A 151 9.27 13.78 16.25
C ILE A 151 8.51 12.92 15.23
N TYR A 152 7.31 13.37 14.81
CA TYR A 152 6.52 12.72 13.78
C TYR A 152 7.29 12.52 12.47
N HIS A 153 7.98 13.54 11.94
CA HIS A 153 8.65 13.39 10.64
C HIS A 153 9.88 12.48 10.72
N LYS A 154 10.63 12.57 11.82
CA LYS A 154 11.76 11.67 12.07
C LYS A 154 11.28 10.23 12.18
N ASN A 155 10.20 10.01 12.93
CA ASN A 155 9.57 8.70 13.06
C ASN A 155 9.05 8.21 11.72
N SER A 156 8.26 8.99 10.97
CA SER A 156 7.73 8.58 9.66
C SER A 156 8.83 8.24 8.63
N ILE A 157 9.95 8.98 8.63
CA ILE A 157 11.11 8.64 7.78
C ILE A 157 11.76 7.33 8.24
N GLN A 158 11.90 7.14 9.55
CA GLN A 158 12.46 5.91 10.12
C GLN A 158 11.55 4.71 9.87
N ASP A 159 10.24 4.85 10.05
CA ASP A 159 9.21 3.86 9.77
C ASP A 159 9.19 3.50 8.28
N GLY A 160 9.26 4.50 7.39
CA GLY A 160 9.35 4.29 5.95
C GLY A 160 10.64 3.54 5.54
N LYS A 161 11.78 3.87 6.17
CA LYS A 161 13.05 3.14 5.97
C LYS A 161 12.96 1.70 6.50
N ALA A 162 12.37 1.49 7.66
CA ALA A 162 12.17 0.17 8.25
C ALA A 162 11.24 -0.69 7.37
N PHE A 163 10.13 -0.12 6.89
CA PHE A 163 9.23 -0.78 5.95
C PHE A 163 9.94 -1.20 4.66
N LEU A 164 10.69 -0.29 4.02
CA LEU A 164 11.44 -0.62 2.80
C LEU A 164 12.50 -1.69 3.05
N ASN A 165 13.22 -1.61 4.18
CA ASN A 165 14.20 -2.62 4.54
C ASN A 165 13.56 -4.00 4.72
N ASN A 166 12.35 -4.08 5.25
CA ASN A 166 11.60 -5.34 5.37
C ASN A 166 11.10 -5.85 4.02
N TYR A 167 10.51 -4.95 3.21
CA TYR A 167 10.03 -5.28 1.87
C TYR A 167 11.12 -5.85 0.96
N TYR A 168 12.34 -5.28 1.04
CA TYR A 168 13.48 -5.78 0.26
C TYR A 168 14.18 -7.00 0.89
N ASN A 169 13.85 -7.36 2.13
CA ASN A 169 14.40 -8.52 2.84
C ASN A 169 13.30 -9.50 3.26
N PRO A 170 12.70 -10.26 2.32
CA PRO A 170 11.54 -11.12 2.57
C PRO A 170 11.79 -12.27 3.54
N LYS A 171 13.05 -12.55 3.92
CA LYS A 171 13.38 -13.47 5.02
C LYS A 171 12.87 -12.97 6.38
N ASN A 172 12.54 -11.70 6.49
CA ASN A 172 11.96 -11.07 7.67
C ASN A 172 10.42 -10.92 7.56
N GLU A 173 9.81 -11.28 6.43
CA GLU A 173 8.35 -11.33 6.29
C GLU A 173 7.80 -12.54 7.06
N GLY A 174 6.75 -12.35 7.86
CA GLY A 174 6.13 -13.44 8.64
C GLY A 174 6.79 -13.73 9.99
N HIS A 175 7.95 -13.13 10.29
CA HIS A 175 8.61 -13.30 11.58
C HIS A 175 8.08 -12.28 12.61
N ARG A 176 7.52 -12.80 13.70
CA ARG A 176 7.03 -12.06 14.88
C ARG A 176 5.79 -11.19 14.65
N ASP A 177 5.00 -11.45 13.60
CA ASP A 177 3.77 -10.72 13.26
C ASP A 177 2.64 -10.82 14.30
N ASP A 178 2.77 -11.65 15.34
CA ASP A 178 1.84 -11.81 16.44
C ASP A 178 2.42 -11.40 17.81
N GLY A 179 1.54 -11.15 18.79
CA GLY A 179 1.93 -10.76 20.15
C GLY A 179 1.50 -9.35 20.55
N SER A 180 1.75 -8.98 21.82
CA SER A 180 1.39 -7.66 22.35
C SER A 180 2.16 -6.54 21.65
N LEU A 181 1.49 -5.45 21.30
CA LEU A 181 2.13 -4.25 20.73
C LEU A 181 2.83 -3.40 21.79
N PHE A 182 2.44 -3.54 23.06
CA PHE A 182 2.86 -2.67 24.16
C PHE A 182 3.74 -3.36 25.21
N ASP A 183 4.23 -4.57 24.94
CA ASP A 183 5.19 -5.22 25.84
C ASP A 183 6.60 -4.65 25.63
N ASP A 184 7.19 -4.16 26.71
CA ASP A 184 8.52 -3.52 26.78
C ASP A 184 9.70 -4.51 26.76
N SER A 185 9.45 -5.82 26.62
CA SER A 185 10.51 -6.84 26.61
C SER A 185 11.30 -6.87 25.29
N ASP A 186 10.76 -6.27 24.24
CA ASP A 186 11.40 -6.22 22.91
C ASP A 186 12.40 -5.05 22.87
N THR A 187 13.63 -5.31 22.44
CA THR A 187 14.63 -4.25 22.27
C THR A 187 14.15 -3.22 21.23
N PRO A 188 14.33 -1.90 21.45
CA PRO A 188 13.77 -0.84 20.60
C PRO A 188 14.20 -0.87 19.12
N SER A 189 15.19 -1.69 18.77
CA SER A 189 15.77 -1.80 17.42
C SER A 189 15.37 -3.07 16.66
N GLU A 190 14.60 -3.96 17.28
CA GLU A 190 14.20 -5.21 16.63
C GLU A 190 12.86 -5.05 15.90
N ASN A 191 12.87 -5.35 14.59
CA ASN A 191 11.69 -5.43 13.73
C ASN A 191 10.64 -6.38 14.36
N LYS A 192 9.43 -5.87 14.63
CA LYS A 192 8.34 -6.61 15.26
C LYS A 192 7.40 -7.30 14.26
N GLY A 193 7.76 -7.35 12.98
CA GLY A 193 6.93 -7.93 11.92
C GLY A 193 6.03 -6.90 11.24
N ASN A 194 5.81 -7.07 9.93
CA ASN A 194 5.09 -6.12 9.09
C ASN A 194 3.68 -5.79 9.61
N PHE A 195 2.96 -6.76 10.16
CA PHE A 195 1.60 -6.54 10.64
C PHE A 195 1.58 -5.66 11.90
N ARG A 196 2.47 -5.93 12.87
CA ARG A 196 2.57 -5.13 14.10
C ARG A 196 3.10 -3.73 13.81
N GLU A 197 4.08 -3.59 12.93
CA GLU A 197 4.56 -2.27 12.49
C GLU A 197 3.47 -1.46 11.79
N PHE A 198 2.61 -2.12 10.99
CA PHE A 198 1.47 -1.45 10.38
C PHE A 198 0.44 -0.96 11.41
N LEU A 199 0.15 -1.75 12.44
CA LEU A 199 -0.72 -1.33 13.55
C LEU A 199 -0.10 -0.17 14.35
N ASN A 200 1.20 -0.23 14.64
CA ASN A 200 1.93 0.85 15.30
C ASN A 200 1.93 2.14 14.48
N PHE A 201 2.12 2.03 13.16
CA PHE A 201 2.04 3.16 12.24
C PHE A 201 0.66 3.80 12.28
N ARG A 202 -0.41 2.99 12.26
CA ARG A 202 -1.80 3.47 12.37
C ARG A 202 -2.07 4.17 13.70
N ILE A 203 -1.62 3.60 14.81
CA ILE A 203 -1.72 4.22 16.14
C ILE A 203 -0.97 5.56 16.16
N SER A 204 0.26 5.59 15.63
CA SER A 204 1.12 6.78 15.58
C SER A 204 0.56 7.87 14.67
N ALA A 205 -0.21 7.48 13.66
CA ALA A 205 -0.97 8.40 12.80
C ALA A 205 -2.24 8.96 13.49
N GLY A 206 -2.51 8.60 14.74
CA GLY A 206 -3.61 9.14 15.55
C GLY A 206 -4.88 8.30 15.57
N ASP A 207 -4.82 7.01 15.20
CA ASP A 207 -5.96 6.09 15.28
C ASP A 207 -6.25 5.69 16.74
N GLU A 208 -6.89 6.60 17.48
CA GLU A 208 -7.17 6.41 18.90
C GLU A 208 -8.20 5.30 19.15
N THR A 209 -9.09 5.02 18.18
CA THR A 209 -10.03 3.89 18.25
C THR A 209 -9.27 2.56 18.23
N LEU A 210 -8.35 2.38 17.28
CA LEU A 210 -7.50 1.19 17.21
C LEU A 210 -6.64 1.06 18.48
N LYS A 211 -6.01 2.15 18.91
CA LYS A 211 -5.19 2.18 20.13
C LYS A 211 -5.98 1.75 21.37
N ASN A 212 -7.16 2.34 21.57
CA ASN A 212 -8.03 2.00 22.71
C ASN A 212 -8.51 0.55 22.62
N HIS A 213 -8.88 0.07 21.44
CA HIS A 213 -9.25 -1.33 21.25
C HIS A 213 -8.12 -2.27 21.70
N LEU A 214 -6.89 -2.03 21.25
CA LEU A 214 -5.75 -2.88 21.58
C LEU A 214 -5.33 -2.80 23.06
N LEU A 215 -5.52 -1.65 23.74
CA LEU A 215 -5.19 -1.48 25.15
C LEU A 215 -6.25 -2.07 26.10
N THR A 216 -7.53 -2.00 25.73
CA THR A 216 -8.64 -2.33 26.64
C THR A 216 -9.25 -3.70 26.41
N THR A 217 -9.03 -4.28 25.22
CA THR A 217 -9.63 -5.56 24.85
C THR A 217 -8.83 -6.73 25.42
N GLN A 218 -9.53 -7.76 25.90
CA GLN A 218 -8.90 -9.00 26.34
C GLN A 218 -8.12 -9.67 25.20
N SER A 219 -7.02 -10.35 25.51
CA SER A 219 -6.06 -10.87 24.51
C SER A 219 -6.67 -11.65 23.34
N ARG A 220 -7.79 -12.36 23.56
CA ARG A 220 -8.48 -13.19 22.55
C ARG A 220 -9.34 -12.41 21.56
N ALA A 221 -9.67 -11.15 21.83
CA ALA A 221 -10.55 -10.32 21.00
C ALA A 221 -9.82 -9.16 20.32
N THR A 222 -8.48 -9.15 20.37
CA THR A 222 -7.62 -8.19 19.67
C THR A 222 -7.51 -8.47 18.17
N TYR A 223 -7.82 -9.70 17.75
CA TYR A 223 -7.68 -10.21 16.37
C TYR A 223 -6.25 -10.14 15.79
N ILE A 224 -5.23 -9.92 16.63
CA ILE A 224 -3.81 -9.86 16.20
C ILE A 224 -3.09 -11.21 16.27
N SER A 225 -3.77 -12.29 16.62
CA SER A 225 -3.13 -13.61 16.71
C SER A 225 -2.77 -14.14 15.32
N LYS A 226 -1.69 -14.93 15.22
CA LYS A 226 -1.31 -15.59 13.95
C LYS A 226 -2.48 -16.37 13.30
N THR A 227 -3.31 -17.01 14.12
CA THR A 227 -4.45 -17.80 13.65
C THR A 227 -5.47 -16.90 12.97
N THR A 228 -5.85 -15.83 13.67
CA THR A 228 -6.80 -14.85 13.14
C THR A 228 -6.28 -14.16 11.89
N GLN A 229 -5.00 -13.79 11.87
CA GLN A 229 -4.38 -13.20 10.69
C GLN A 229 -4.44 -14.14 9.48
N ASN A 230 -4.06 -15.41 9.66
CA ASN A 230 -4.12 -16.41 8.60
C ASN A 230 -5.56 -16.67 8.11
N GLU A 231 -6.54 -16.69 9.01
CA GLU A 231 -7.96 -16.82 8.66
C GLU A 231 -8.44 -15.62 7.83
N LEU A 232 -8.09 -14.39 8.24
CA LEU A 232 -8.43 -13.18 7.50
C LEU A 232 -7.77 -13.17 6.12
N ILE A 233 -6.48 -13.51 6.03
CA ILE A 233 -5.76 -13.64 4.76
C ILE A 233 -6.45 -14.66 3.85
N PHE A 234 -6.83 -15.81 4.40
CA PHE A 234 -7.53 -16.86 3.65
C PHE A 234 -8.90 -16.38 3.14
N ILE A 235 -9.70 -15.72 3.98
CA ILE A 235 -11.01 -15.18 3.58
C ILE A 235 -10.84 -14.12 2.49
N MET A 236 -9.93 -13.16 2.68
CA MET A 236 -9.64 -12.12 1.69
C MET A 236 -9.16 -12.73 0.37
N GLY A 237 -8.26 -13.71 0.43
CA GLY A 237 -7.78 -14.46 -0.73
C GLY A 237 -8.94 -15.12 -1.49
N ASN A 238 -9.86 -15.77 -0.79
CA ASN A 238 -11.04 -16.39 -1.41
C ASN A 238 -12.00 -15.36 -2.03
N LEU A 239 -12.19 -14.20 -1.40
CA LEU A 239 -13.03 -13.13 -1.94
C LEU A 239 -12.43 -12.54 -3.22
N ILE A 240 -11.11 -12.33 -3.25
CA ILE A 240 -10.40 -11.86 -4.44
C ILE A 240 -10.49 -12.92 -5.54
N LEU A 241 -10.18 -14.17 -5.23
CA LEU A 241 -10.27 -15.29 -6.17
C LEU A 241 -11.68 -15.41 -6.74
N LYS A 242 -12.73 -15.32 -5.91
CA LYS A 242 -14.11 -15.33 -6.37
C LYS A 242 -14.37 -14.22 -7.39
N LYS A 243 -13.96 -12.99 -7.12
CA LYS A 243 -14.11 -11.86 -8.06
C LYS A 243 -13.36 -12.09 -9.38
N VAL A 244 -12.16 -12.67 -9.33
CA VAL A 244 -11.41 -13.07 -10.53
C VAL A 244 -12.20 -14.10 -11.32
N LEU A 245 -12.64 -15.19 -10.68
CA LEU A 245 -13.38 -16.27 -11.33
C LEU A 245 -14.71 -15.78 -11.92
N ASP A 246 -15.41 -14.88 -11.24
CA ASP A 246 -16.65 -14.30 -11.73
C ASP A 246 -16.41 -13.49 -13.02
N ARG A 247 -15.30 -12.75 -13.13
CA ARG A 247 -14.90 -12.05 -14.36
C ARG A 247 -14.50 -13.02 -15.47
N VAL A 248 -13.70 -14.04 -15.16
CA VAL A 248 -13.31 -15.09 -16.11
C VAL A 248 -14.55 -15.80 -16.66
N LYS A 249 -15.55 -16.13 -15.82
CA LYS A 249 -16.79 -16.80 -16.25
C LYS A 249 -17.67 -15.95 -17.16
N GLN A 250 -17.61 -14.63 -17.02
CA GLN A 250 -18.27 -13.68 -17.92
C GLN A 250 -17.54 -13.53 -19.27
N SER A 251 -16.26 -13.91 -19.33
CA SER A 251 -15.52 -13.92 -20.59
C SER A 251 -16.02 -15.02 -21.54
N LYS A 252 -15.88 -14.80 -22.84
CA LYS A 252 -16.24 -15.79 -23.87
C LYS A 252 -15.28 -16.99 -23.86
N CYS A 253 -14.00 -16.71 -23.62
CA CYS A 253 -12.91 -17.67 -23.62
C CYS A 253 -11.78 -17.17 -22.72
N TYR A 254 -10.91 -18.10 -22.32
CA TYR A 254 -9.73 -17.80 -21.53
C TYR A 254 -8.53 -18.62 -22.00
N SER A 255 -7.34 -18.22 -21.58
CA SER A 255 -6.11 -19.00 -21.71
C SER A 255 -5.59 -19.34 -20.32
N VAL A 256 -5.04 -20.53 -20.14
CA VAL A 256 -4.37 -20.92 -18.89
C VAL A 256 -2.87 -20.80 -19.07
N ILE A 257 -2.21 -20.17 -18.10
CA ILE A 257 -0.77 -20.05 -18.04
C ILE A 257 -0.31 -20.76 -16.78
N PHE A 258 0.61 -21.71 -16.89
CA PHE A 258 1.22 -22.31 -15.71
C PHE A 258 2.73 -22.52 -15.88
N TYR A 259 3.47 -22.25 -14.81
CA TYR A 259 4.91 -22.43 -14.77
C TYR A 259 5.35 -23.06 -13.45
N GLU A 260 6.42 -23.84 -13.52
CA GLU A 260 7.02 -24.46 -12.34
C GLU A 260 7.85 -23.43 -11.57
N THR A 261 7.62 -23.35 -10.25
CA THR A 261 8.43 -22.60 -9.31
C THR A 261 8.80 -23.49 -8.14
N THR A 262 10.01 -23.31 -7.60
CA THR A 262 10.42 -23.99 -6.36
C THR A 262 10.22 -23.03 -5.21
N ASP A 263 9.46 -23.44 -4.19
CA ASP A 263 9.27 -22.64 -2.99
C ASP A 263 10.51 -22.68 -2.06
N LEU A 264 10.47 -21.92 -0.96
CA LEU A 264 11.55 -21.90 0.03
C LEU A 264 11.77 -23.26 0.74
N SER A 265 10.76 -24.13 0.72
CA SER A 265 10.81 -25.48 1.31
C SER A 265 11.29 -26.56 0.33
N LYS A 266 11.74 -26.16 -0.88
CA LYS A 266 12.19 -27.03 -1.98
C LYS A 266 11.08 -27.95 -2.50
N ILE A 267 9.83 -27.52 -2.36
CA ILE A 267 8.67 -28.15 -2.98
C ILE A 267 8.44 -27.45 -4.32
N SER A 268 8.38 -28.26 -5.38
CA SER A 268 7.98 -27.80 -6.70
C SER A 268 6.47 -27.55 -6.71
N GLN A 269 6.07 -26.35 -7.11
CA GLN A 269 4.68 -25.93 -7.25
C GLN A 269 4.46 -25.32 -8.64
N LEU A 270 3.26 -25.49 -9.19
CA LEU A 270 2.85 -24.78 -10.39
C LEU A 270 2.10 -23.51 -10.03
N VAL A 271 2.62 -22.37 -10.47
CA VAL A 271 1.85 -21.12 -10.42
C VAL A 271 0.86 -21.15 -11.56
N THR A 272 -0.43 -20.96 -11.26
CA THR A 272 -1.49 -20.95 -12.28
C THR A 272 -2.09 -19.56 -12.41
N VAL A 273 -2.16 -19.07 -13.64
CA VAL A 273 -2.67 -17.75 -14.03
C VAL A 273 -3.68 -17.95 -15.16
N ILE A 274 -4.75 -17.16 -15.14
CA ILE A 274 -5.74 -17.13 -16.22
C ILE A 274 -5.64 -15.80 -16.95
N ARG A 275 -5.51 -15.87 -18.27
CA ARG A 275 -5.59 -14.72 -19.17
C ARG A 275 -6.96 -14.71 -19.84
N TYR A 276 -7.65 -13.57 -19.82
CA TYR A 276 -9.01 -13.47 -20.33
C TYR A 276 -9.36 -12.04 -20.74
N VAL A 277 -10.46 -11.88 -21.49
CA VAL A 277 -10.98 -10.58 -21.88
C VAL A 277 -12.22 -10.25 -21.06
N TYR A 278 -12.23 -9.08 -20.44
CA TYR A 278 -13.35 -8.56 -19.66
C TYR A 278 -13.51 -7.07 -19.99
N GLU A 279 -14.73 -6.62 -20.31
CA GLU A 279 -15.02 -5.21 -20.65
C GLU A 279 -14.10 -4.62 -21.74
N ASN A 280 -13.74 -5.43 -22.75
CA ASN A 280 -12.82 -5.10 -23.84
C ASN A 280 -11.36 -4.86 -23.43
N GLU A 281 -10.98 -5.19 -22.19
CA GLU A 281 -9.60 -5.17 -21.71
C GLU A 281 -9.08 -6.59 -21.45
N VAL A 282 -7.76 -6.76 -21.54
CA VAL A 282 -7.07 -8.03 -21.29
C VAL A 282 -6.59 -8.06 -19.85
N PHE A 283 -6.95 -9.10 -19.12
CA PHE A 283 -6.52 -9.35 -17.75
C PHE A 283 -5.68 -10.63 -17.67
N GLU A 284 -4.71 -10.62 -16.77
CA GLU A 284 -3.93 -11.79 -16.36
C GLU A 284 -3.95 -11.87 -14.84
N ASP A 285 -4.72 -12.81 -14.30
CA ASP A 285 -4.91 -12.94 -12.86
C ASP A 285 -4.43 -14.30 -12.36
N PHE A 286 -3.69 -14.27 -11.25
CA PHE A 286 -3.29 -15.45 -10.51
C PHE A 286 -4.51 -16.11 -9.85
N ILE A 287 -4.62 -17.43 -9.99
CA ILE A 287 -5.74 -18.21 -9.43
C ILE A 287 -5.32 -19.23 -8.38
N GLY A 288 -4.03 -19.54 -8.26
CA GLY A 288 -3.54 -20.45 -7.23
C GLY A 288 -2.21 -21.12 -7.55
N PHE A 289 -1.61 -21.67 -6.51
CA PHE A 289 -0.51 -22.64 -6.62
C PHE A 289 -1.08 -24.05 -6.63
N LEU A 290 -0.48 -24.92 -7.43
CA LEU A 290 -0.75 -26.36 -7.41
C LEU A 290 0.48 -27.10 -6.91
N ASP A 291 0.32 -27.92 -5.90
CA ASP A 291 1.36 -28.85 -5.48
C ASP A 291 1.11 -30.18 -6.18
N CYS A 292 1.77 -30.37 -7.32
CA CYS A 292 1.64 -31.59 -8.12
C CYS A 292 2.02 -32.85 -7.34
N HIS A 293 2.87 -32.76 -6.33
CA HIS A 293 3.19 -33.92 -5.51
C HIS A 293 2.06 -34.22 -4.53
N GLN A 294 1.59 -33.22 -3.79
CA GLN A 294 0.51 -33.40 -2.83
C GLN A 294 -0.79 -33.85 -3.51
N ASP A 295 -1.11 -33.25 -4.66
CA ASP A 295 -2.32 -33.55 -5.43
C ASP A 295 -2.35 -34.99 -5.96
N ASN A 296 -1.19 -35.58 -6.24
CA ASN A 296 -1.09 -36.90 -6.87
C ASN A 296 -0.59 -38.00 -5.93
N TYR A 297 0.05 -37.66 -4.80
CA TYR A 297 0.77 -38.61 -3.94
C TYR A 297 0.54 -38.43 -2.43
N SER A 298 -0.48 -37.67 -2.01
CA SER A 298 -0.82 -37.38 -0.60
C SER A 298 -0.90 -38.59 0.35
N ASN A 299 -0.98 -39.83 -0.16
CA ASN A 299 -1.05 -41.07 0.64
C ASN A 299 0.15 -42.03 0.45
N THR A 300 1.22 -41.62 -0.21
CA THR A 300 2.40 -42.49 -0.36
C THR A 300 3.42 -42.17 0.72
N GLY A 301 3.50 -42.99 1.78
CA GLY A 301 4.55 -42.91 2.81
C GLY A 301 5.95 -43.27 2.31
N ARG A 302 6.32 -42.82 1.11
CA ARG A 302 7.59 -43.13 0.44
C ARG A 302 8.63 -42.08 0.81
N GLU A 303 9.82 -42.52 1.20
CA GLU A 303 10.96 -41.65 1.49
C GLU A 303 11.50 -40.89 0.25
N VAL A 304 11.16 -41.35 -0.96
CA VAL A 304 11.60 -40.75 -2.23
C VAL A 304 10.43 -40.08 -2.93
N LYS A 305 10.53 -38.77 -3.18
CA LYS A 305 9.54 -38.01 -3.98
C LYS A 305 9.49 -38.57 -5.40
N PRO A 306 8.36 -39.13 -5.86
CA PRO A 306 8.23 -39.67 -7.21
C PRO A 306 8.31 -38.56 -8.26
N LYS A 307 8.81 -38.88 -9.46
CA LYS A 307 8.95 -37.91 -10.55
C LYS A 307 7.59 -37.43 -11.05
N ILE A 308 7.41 -36.11 -11.17
CA ILE A 308 6.25 -35.50 -11.81
C ILE A 308 6.35 -35.66 -13.34
N THR A 309 5.31 -36.20 -13.97
CA THR A 309 5.20 -36.36 -15.43
C THR A 309 4.23 -35.34 -16.02
N GLY A 310 4.29 -35.11 -17.33
CA GLY A 310 3.36 -34.21 -18.02
C GLY A 310 1.90 -34.64 -17.86
N GLU A 311 1.64 -35.94 -17.73
CA GLU A 311 0.30 -36.48 -17.46
C GLU A 311 -0.24 -36.06 -16.09
N LEU A 312 0.60 -36.13 -15.04
CA LEU A 312 0.20 -35.70 -13.70
C LEU A 312 -0.02 -34.19 -13.63
N ILE A 313 0.82 -33.42 -14.31
CA ILE A 313 0.65 -31.96 -14.44
C ILE A 313 -0.67 -31.65 -15.14
N SER A 314 -0.92 -32.27 -16.30
CA SER A 314 -2.18 -32.10 -17.03
C SER A 314 -3.38 -32.42 -16.15
N LYS A 315 -3.33 -33.52 -15.40
CA LYS A 315 -4.41 -33.91 -14.49
C LYS A 315 -4.63 -32.88 -13.38
N SER A 316 -3.56 -32.41 -12.72
CA SER A 316 -3.65 -31.37 -11.69
C SER A 316 -4.22 -30.06 -12.22
N VAL A 317 -3.79 -29.62 -13.40
CA VAL A 317 -4.29 -28.39 -14.04
C VAL A 317 -5.77 -28.53 -14.43
N ILE A 318 -6.18 -29.65 -15.03
CA ILE A 318 -7.59 -29.89 -15.36
C ILE A 318 -8.45 -29.89 -14.09
N ASN A 319 -8.02 -30.59 -13.04
CA ASN A 319 -8.75 -30.66 -11.78
C ASN A 319 -8.98 -29.28 -11.15
N ILE A 320 -7.99 -28.37 -11.20
CA ILE A 320 -8.18 -27.02 -10.64
C ILE A 320 -9.12 -26.17 -11.49
N LEU A 321 -9.04 -26.30 -12.82
CA LEU A 321 -9.93 -25.60 -13.74
C LEU A 321 -11.39 -26.07 -13.51
N ASP A 322 -11.60 -27.38 -13.41
CA ASP A 322 -12.91 -27.96 -13.10
C ASP A 322 -13.43 -27.51 -11.72
N LYS A 323 -12.58 -27.54 -10.69
CA LYS A 323 -12.91 -27.08 -9.33
C LYS A 323 -13.37 -25.61 -9.33
N PHE A 324 -12.79 -24.78 -10.19
CA PHE A 324 -13.17 -23.37 -10.32
C PHE A 324 -14.34 -23.13 -11.28
N GLY A 325 -14.85 -24.18 -11.94
CA GLY A 325 -15.92 -24.07 -12.92
C GLY A 325 -15.46 -23.35 -14.19
N LEU A 326 -14.23 -23.60 -14.60
CA LEU A 326 -13.61 -23.09 -15.82
C LEU A 326 -13.52 -24.26 -16.82
N PRO A 327 -14.49 -24.39 -17.74
CA PRO A 327 -14.57 -25.58 -18.58
C PRO A 327 -13.53 -25.52 -19.70
N LEU A 328 -12.90 -26.65 -19.97
CA LEU A 328 -11.74 -26.76 -20.87
C LEU A 328 -12.07 -26.41 -22.33
N ASP A 329 -13.32 -26.58 -22.77
CA ASP A 329 -13.79 -26.20 -24.10
C ASP A 329 -13.63 -24.69 -24.38
N LYS A 330 -13.78 -23.85 -23.34
CA LYS A 330 -13.55 -22.40 -23.39
C LYS A 330 -12.08 -21.99 -23.29
N CYS A 331 -11.18 -22.92 -22.96
CA CYS A 331 -9.75 -22.67 -22.84
C CYS A 331 -9.11 -22.62 -24.24
N VAL A 332 -8.87 -21.44 -24.81
CA VAL A 332 -8.38 -21.29 -26.20
C VAL A 332 -6.88 -21.52 -26.35
N GLU A 333 -6.12 -21.36 -25.28
CA GLU A 333 -4.66 -21.48 -25.30
C GLU A 333 -4.11 -21.94 -23.95
N ILE A 334 -3.01 -22.68 -23.99
CA ILE A 334 -2.27 -23.16 -22.83
C ILE A 334 -0.83 -22.69 -22.97
N ALA A 335 -0.37 -21.85 -22.04
CA ALA A 335 0.98 -21.29 -22.05
C ALA A 335 1.81 -21.83 -20.87
N THR A 336 3.05 -22.22 -21.15
CA THR A 336 3.96 -22.80 -20.16
C THR A 336 5.41 -22.66 -20.64
N ASP A 337 6.37 -23.14 -19.84
CA ASP A 337 7.78 -23.10 -20.23
C ASP A 337 8.10 -24.13 -21.32
N GLY A 338 9.23 -23.92 -22.00
CA GLY A 338 9.65 -24.76 -23.12
C GLY A 338 10.11 -26.18 -22.75
N CYS A 339 9.89 -26.63 -21.51
CA CYS A 339 10.46 -27.87 -21.00
C CYS A 339 9.79 -29.10 -21.65
N SER A 340 10.55 -30.19 -21.82
CA SER A 340 10.06 -31.42 -22.45
C SER A 340 8.88 -32.06 -21.70
N VAL A 341 8.82 -31.92 -20.38
CA VAL A 341 7.70 -32.38 -19.54
C VAL A 341 6.40 -31.64 -19.88
N MET A 342 6.50 -30.40 -20.36
CA MET A 342 5.36 -29.58 -20.74
C MET A 342 4.97 -29.74 -22.22
N LEU A 343 5.97 -29.73 -23.12
CA LEU A 343 5.74 -29.60 -24.57
C LEU A 343 5.99 -30.86 -25.41
N SER A 344 6.49 -31.96 -24.83
CA SER A 344 6.72 -33.21 -25.58
C SER A 344 5.46 -33.66 -26.33
N GLU A 345 5.61 -34.02 -27.61
CA GLU A 345 4.49 -34.44 -28.48
C GLU A 345 3.75 -35.66 -27.93
N LYS A 346 4.48 -36.60 -27.30
CA LYS A 346 3.89 -37.86 -26.82
C LYS A 346 3.25 -37.69 -25.44
N CYS A 347 3.96 -37.05 -24.52
CA CYS A 347 3.67 -37.06 -23.09
C CYS A 347 3.77 -35.69 -22.40
N GLY A 348 3.87 -34.61 -23.16
CA GLY A 348 3.90 -33.26 -22.64
C GLY A 348 2.53 -32.85 -22.09
N ALA A 349 2.52 -32.16 -20.95
CA ALA A 349 1.30 -31.71 -20.29
C ALA A 349 0.34 -30.96 -21.24
N VAL A 350 0.87 -30.04 -22.05
CA VAL A 350 0.07 -29.26 -23.01
C VAL A 350 -0.60 -30.15 -24.03
N ASN A 351 0.15 -31.06 -24.65
CA ASN A 351 -0.38 -31.98 -25.66
C ASN A 351 -1.42 -32.95 -25.09
N ILE A 352 -1.26 -33.35 -23.83
CA ILE A 352 -2.26 -34.19 -23.15
C ILE A 352 -3.55 -33.39 -22.92
N MET A 353 -3.46 -32.17 -22.39
CA MET A 353 -4.64 -31.31 -22.21
C MET A 353 -5.37 -31.05 -23.53
N LEU A 354 -4.64 -30.78 -24.61
CA LEU A 354 -5.21 -30.54 -25.94
C LEU A 354 -5.92 -31.77 -26.54
N ARG A 355 -5.58 -33.00 -26.12
CA ARG A 355 -6.28 -34.22 -26.54
C ARG A 355 -7.58 -34.47 -25.78
N VAL A 356 -7.73 -33.88 -24.60
CA VAL A 356 -8.89 -34.04 -23.72
C VAL A 356 -9.95 -32.96 -23.97
N LYS A 357 -9.51 -31.82 -24.52
CA LYS A 357 -10.39 -30.77 -25.03
C LYS A 357 -11.11 -31.21 -26.29
#